data_AF-A0A9D5N2U3-F1
#
_entry.id   AF-A0A9D5N2U3-F1
#
_cell.length_a   1.000
_cell.length_b   1.000
_cell.length_c   1.000
_cell.angle_alpha   90.00
_cell.angle_beta   90.00
_cell.angle_gamma   90.00
#
_symmetry.space_group_name_H-M   'P 1'
#
loop_
_entity.id
_entity.type
_entity.pdbx_description
1 polymer ?
#
loop_
_entity_poly.entity_id
_entity_poly.type
_entity_poly.pdbx_seq_one_letter_code
_entity_poly.pdbx_strand_id
1 'polypeptide(L)'
;MEGKEPCSPALPLDENQRDLLLALLRGESVRERITKQHGMPEIVADGLNEALFDEIGDSVVECDGDEIILVEDYREDIMELLGEG
;
A
#
# COMPACT_ATOMS: atom_id res chain seq x y z
N MET A 1 -5.72 -18.70 -26.84
CA MET A 1 -4.35 -18.69 -26.31
C MET A 1 -3.87 -17.26 -26.44
N GLU A 2 -4.10 -16.44 -25.42
CA GLU A 2 -3.46 -15.13 -25.33
C GLU A 2 -2.37 -15.26 -24.27
N GLY A 3 -1.13 -15.22 -24.73
CA GLY A 3 0.02 -15.14 -23.85
C GLY A 3 0.06 -13.73 -23.29
N LYS A 4 -0.09 -13.60 -21.97
CA LYS A 4 0.26 -12.37 -21.28
C LYS A 4 1.77 -12.40 -21.09
N GLU A 5 2.47 -11.59 -21.88
CA GLU A 5 3.91 -11.36 -21.79
C GLU A 5 4.31 -11.01 -20.34
N PRO A 6 5.48 -11.45 -19.84
CA PRO A 6 5.92 -11.13 -18.49
C PRO A 6 6.49 -9.72 -18.50
N CYS A 7 5.62 -8.72 -18.41
CA CYS A 7 6.07 -7.36 -18.15
C CYS A 7 6.34 -7.30 -16.64
N SER A 8 7.60 -7.12 -16.28
CA SER A 8 8.12 -7.01 -14.92
C SER A 8 7.09 -6.47 -13.92
N PRO A 9 6.91 -7.05 -12.71
CA PRO A 9 5.97 -6.51 -11.73
C PRO A 9 6.56 -5.23 -11.14
N ALA A 10 6.52 -4.14 -11.90
CA ALA A 10 6.48 -2.83 -11.29
C ALA A 10 5.13 -2.82 -10.57
N LEU A 11 5.18 -2.95 -9.24
CA LEU A 11 4.01 -2.86 -8.37
C LEU A 11 3.03 -1.82 -8.90
N PRO A 12 1.72 -2.10 -8.94
CA PRO A 12 0.69 -1.16 -9.37
C PRO A 12 0.44 -0.07 -8.30
N LEU A 13 1.51 0.42 -7.66
CA LEU A 13 1.51 1.44 -6.64
C LEU A 13 2.11 2.73 -7.22
N ASP A 14 1.34 3.81 -7.15
CA ASP A 14 1.81 5.15 -7.48
C ASP A 14 2.84 5.66 -6.45
N GLU A 15 3.61 6.69 -6.82
CA GLU A 15 4.62 7.30 -5.93
C GLU A 15 4.02 7.73 -4.57
N ASN A 16 2.80 8.26 -4.58
CA ASN A 16 2.09 8.64 -3.36
C ASN A 16 1.78 7.45 -2.47
N GLN A 17 1.32 6.34 -3.04
CA GLN A 17 1.00 5.10 -2.32
C GLN A 17 2.24 4.47 -1.73
N ARG A 18 3.34 4.43 -2.49
CA ARG A 18 4.64 3.95 -2.01
C ARG A 18 5.15 4.77 -0.83
N ASP A 19 5.07 6.09 -0.92
CA ASP A 19 5.51 7.00 0.15
C ASP A 19 4.64 6.88 1.42
N LEU A 20 3.33 6.60 1.27
CA LEU A 20 2.45 6.27 2.39
C LEU A 20 2.85 4.94 3.04
N LEU A 21 3.06 3.88 2.26
CA LEU A 21 3.50 2.58 2.79
C LEU A 21 4.86 2.67 3.47
N LEU A 22 5.82 3.42 2.91
CA LEU A 22 7.13 3.64 3.52
C LEU A 22 7.02 4.38 4.86
N ALA A 23 6.13 5.36 4.97
CA ALA A 23 5.86 6.04 6.24
C ALA A 23 5.24 5.08 7.27
N LEU A 24 4.28 4.25 6.87
CA LEU A 24 3.69 3.20 7.72
C LEU A 24 4.74 2.17 8.16
N LEU A 25 5.62 1.75 7.26
CA LEU A 25 6.77 0.91 7.56
C LEU A 25 7.75 1.58 8.53
N ARG A 26 7.81 2.91 8.60
CA ARG A 26 8.62 3.62 9.61
C ARG A 26 7.88 3.80 10.95
N GLY A 27 6.59 3.47 11.00
CA GLY A 27 5.72 3.78 12.13
C GLY A 27 5.34 5.26 12.21
N GLU A 28 5.41 5.98 11.09
CA GLU A 28 5.00 7.37 10.98
C GLU A 28 3.52 7.49 10.62
N SER A 29 2.83 8.48 11.20
CA SER A 29 1.43 8.75 10.90
C SER A 29 1.28 9.36 9.50
N VAL A 30 0.56 8.68 8.62
CA VAL A 30 0.24 9.18 7.26
C VAL A 30 -0.99 10.07 7.19
N ARG A 31 -1.68 10.28 8.33
CA ARG A 31 -2.89 11.10 8.43
C ARG A 31 -2.76 12.47 7.77
N GLU A 32 -1.70 13.20 8.09
CA GLU A 32 -1.46 14.52 7.49
C GLU A 32 -1.25 14.45 5.99
N ARG A 33 -0.61 13.38 5.50
CA ARG A 33 -0.35 13.17 4.07
C ARG A 33 -1.63 12.86 3.31
N ILE A 34 -2.52 12.06 3.90
CA ILE A 34 -3.85 11.76 3.35
C ILE A 34 -4.71 13.02 3.34
N THR A 35 -4.75 13.75 4.45
CA THR A 35 -5.52 15.00 4.60
C THR A 35 -5.05 16.07 3.62
N LYS A 36 -3.73 16.23 3.43
CA LYS A 36 -3.15 17.19 2.46
C LYS A 36 -3.55 16.91 1.01
N GLN A 37 -3.77 15.64 0.67
CA GLN A 37 -4.21 15.24 -0.66
C GLN A 37 -5.73 15.30 -0.82
N HIS A 38 -6.46 15.82 0.18
CA HIS A 38 -7.92 15.78 0.26
C HIS A 38 -8.49 14.34 0.10
N GLY A 39 -7.68 13.34 0.43
CA GLY A 39 -8.07 11.94 0.39
C GLY A 39 -8.81 11.54 1.67
N MET A 40 -9.71 10.57 1.54
CA MET A 40 -10.29 9.85 2.68
C MET A 40 -9.40 8.64 2.99
N PRO A 41 -9.06 8.38 4.27
CA PRO A 41 -8.22 7.24 4.64
C PRO A 41 -8.82 5.91 4.18
N GLU A 42 -10.15 5.76 4.22
CA GLU A 42 -10.85 4.58 3.69
C GLU A 42 -10.56 4.34 2.21
N ILE A 43 -10.62 5.39 1.38
CA ILE A 43 -10.36 5.29 -0.08
C ILE A 43 -8.88 4.99 -0.34
N VAL A 44 -7.98 5.59 0.45
CA VAL A 44 -6.54 5.33 0.33
C VAL A 44 -6.22 3.90 0.73
N ALA A 45 -6.82 3.39 1.82
CA ALA A 45 -6.68 2.02 2.26
C ALA A 45 -7.18 1.04 1.20
N ASP A 46 -8.38 1.28 0.65
CA ASP A 46 -8.97 0.46 -0.40
C ASP A 46 -8.08 0.40 -1.65
N GLY A 47 -7.55 1.54 -2.10
CA GLY A 47 -6.62 1.58 -3.24
C GLY A 47 -5.27 0.91 -2.98
N LEU A 48 -4.75 0.96 -1.76
CA LEU A 48 -3.53 0.24 -1.37
C LEU A 48 -3.77 -1.27 -1.33
N ASN A 49 -4.87 -1.69 -0.69
CA ASN A 49 -5.27 -3.09 -0.62
C ASN A 49 -5.53 -3.65 -2.02
N GLU A 50 -6.26 -2.94 -2.88
CA GLU A 50 -6.53 -3.37 -4.26
C GLU A 50 -5.25 -3.55 -5.07
N ALA A 51 -4.31 -2.60 -4.96
CA ALA A 51 -3.02 -2.67 -5.64
C ALA A 51 -2.17 -3.86 -5.20
N LEU A 52 -2.23 -4.22 -3.91
CA LEU A 52 -1.44 -5.30 -3.33
C LEU A 52 -2.19 -6.63 -3.29
N PHE A 53 -3.48 -6.65 -3.64
CA PHE A 53 -4.31 -7.85 -3.59
C PHE A 53 -3.85 -8.94 -4.57
N ASP A 54 -3.30 -8.59 -5.73
CA ASP A 54 -2.78 -9.57 -6.69
C ASP A 54 -1.49 -10.26 -6.17
N GLU A 55 -0.70 -9.55 -5.36
CA GLU A 55 0.58 -10.02 -4.82
C GLU A 55 0.41 -10.73 -3.47
N ILE A 56 -0.32 -10.12 -2.52
CA ILE A 56 -0.49 -10.60 -1.14
C ILE A 56 -1.78 -11.42 -0.99
N GLY A 57 -2.83 -11.10 -1.74
CA GLY A 57 -4.11 -11.80 -1.67
C GLY A 57 -4.98 -11.42 -0.47
N ASP A 58 -4.63 -10.37 0.28
CA ASP A 58 -5.33 -9.94 1.49
C ASP A 58 -5.16 -8.43 1.76
N SER A 59 -5.70 -7.96 2.88
CA SER A 59 -5.69 -6.54 3.26
C SER A 59 -4.38 -6.21 3.94
N VAL A 60 -3.58 -5.35 3.33
CA VAL A 60 -2.28 -4.92 3.86
C VAL A 60 -2.35 -3.73 4.80
N VAL A 61 -3.41 -2.95 4.67
CA VAL A 61 -3.68 -1.77 5.49
C VAL A 61 -5.13 -1.79 5.95
N GLU A 62 -5.34 -1.29 7.15
CA GLU A 62 -6.67 -1.11 7.73
C GLU A 62 -6.90 0.38 8.01
N CYS A 63 -8.15 0.82 7.87
CA CYS A 63 -8.53 2.17 8.23
C CYS A 63 -8.89 2.22 9.72
N ASP A 64 -8.11 2.95 10.51
CA ASP A 64 -8.37 3.24 11.91
C ASP A 64 -8.90 4.68 12.05
N GLY A 65 -10.22 4.84 11.91
CA GLY A 65 -10.89 6.14 12.02
C GLY A 65 -10.42 7.16 10.98
N ASP A 66 -9.55 8.09 11.38
CA ASP A 66 -9.02 9.17 10.53
C ASP A 66 -7.64 8.86 9.93
N GLU A 67 -7.07 7.69 10.21
CA GLU A 67 -5.79 7.26 9.68
C GLU A 67 -5.85 5.82 9.14
N ILE A 68 -4.77 5.40 8.47
CA ILE A 68 -4.59 4.02 8.04
C ILE A 68 -3.41 3.44 8.79
N ILE A 69 -3.52 2.17 9.16
CA ILE A 69 -2.49 1.41 9.85
C ILE A 69 -2.07 0.24 8.98
N LEU A 70 -0.80 -0.14 9.05
CA LEU A 70 -0.29 -1.33 8.38
C LEU A 70 -0.67 -2.57 9.17
N VAL A 71 -1.06 -3.63 8.48
CA VAL A 71 -1.21 -4.95 9.08
C VAL A 71 0.19 -5.52 9.33
N GLU A 72 0.52 -5.82 10.59
CA GLU A 72 1.86 -6.27 10.99
C GLU A 72 2.27 -7.58 10.31
N ASP A 73 1.30 -8.45 10.00
CA ASP A 73 1.53 -9.75 9.35
C ASP A 73 2.09 -9.60 7.93
N TYR A 74 1.67 -8.56 7.20
CA TYR A 74 2.10 -8.28 5.82
C TYR A 74 3.24 -7.27 5.73
N ARG A 75 3.77 -6.83 6.87
CA ARG A 75 4.81 -5.81 6.92
C ARG A 75 6.09 -6.22 6.20
N GLU A 76 6.49 -7.47 6.36
CA GLU A 76 7.67 -8.04 5.71
C GLU A 76 7.43 -8.19 4.19
N ASP A 77 6.27 -8.72 3.79
CA ASP A 77 5.89 -8.83 2.38
C ASP A 77 5.91 -7.47 1.67
N ILE A 78 5.33 -6.43 2.29
CA ILE A 78 5.31 -5.07 1.72
C ILE A 78 6.73 -4.51 1.59
N MET A 79 7.64 -4.82 2.53
CA MET A 79 9.03 -4.39 2.47
C MET A 79 9.78 -5.07 1.32
N GLU A 80 9.58 -6.37 1.13
CA GLU A 80 10.14 -7.12 -0.01
C GLU A 80 9.61 -6.59 -1.35
N LEU A 81 8.30 -6.33 -1.43
CA LEU A 81 7.65 -5.76 -2.61
C LEU A 81 8.21 -4.36 -2.94
N LEU A 82 8.39 -3.51 -1.93
CA LEU A 82 8.96 -2.16 -2.12
C LEU A 82 10.44 -2.18 -2.51
N GLY A 83 11.14 -3.30 -2.30
CA GLY A 83 12.58 -3.46 -2.56
C GLY A 83 13.46 -2.91 -1.43
N GLU A 84 12.94 -2.84 -0.20
CA GLU A 84 13.67 -2.39 1.01
C GLU A 84 14.38 -3.56 1.74
N GLY A 85 14.54 -4.71 1.07
CA GLY A 85 15.22 -5.92 1.55
C GLY A 85 16.71 -6.02 1.22
#